data_AF-A0A7S2DSW1-F1
#
_entry.id   AF-A0A7S2DSW1-F1
#
_cell.length_a   1.000
_cell.length_b   1.000
_cell.length_c   1.000
_cell.angle_alpha   90.00
_cell.angle_beta   90.00
_cell.angle_gamma   90.00
#
_symmetry.space_group_name_H-M   'P 1'
#
loop_
_entity.id
_entity.type
_entity.pdbx_description
1 polymer ?
#
loop_
_entity_poly.entity_id
_entity_poly.type
_entity_poly.pdbx_seq_one_letter_code
_entity_poly.pdbx_strand_id
1 'polypeptide(L)'
;VSVPQSVKAERCRFLEEANCASVCVNTCKVPSQSWLTADFGMDLHIQPNYDDFSCRWRFGKPAPPLMEDEAIMVPCFSSCPSKFKGTKDALSQREKMLRAAEDERLARAVAELTPDGTALSTASLEVRGDVVSQAGKCWSV
;
A
#
# COMPACT_ATOMS: atom_id res chain seq x y z
N VAL A 1 2.66 45.19 -1.35
CA VAL A 1 2.52 44.13 -0.31
C VAL A 1 2.57 42.80 -1.02
N SER A 2 3.59 41.97 -0.76
CA SER A 2 3.67 40.61 -1.30
C SER A 2 2.93 39.68 -0.35
N VAL A 3 1.76 39.19 -0.73
CA VAL A 3 1.01 38.22 0.07
C VAL A 3 1.62 36.84 -0.18
N PRO A 4 2.02 36.08 0.87
CA PRO A 4 2.55 34.74 0.68
C PRO A 4 1.48 33.83 0.07
N GLN A 5 1.79 33.21 -1.08
CA GLN A 5 0.89 32.28 -1.79
C GLN A 5 0.91 30.86 -1.19
N SER A 6 1.37 30.71 0.05
CA SER A 6 1.42 29.43 0.73
C SER A 6 0.99 29.55 2.20
N VAL A 7 0.17 28.60 2.64
CA VAL A 7 -0.27 28.49 4.03
C VAL A 7 0.25 27.17 4.59
N LYS A 8 0.83 27.20 5.80
CA LYS A 8 1.25 26.00 6.51
C LYS A 8 0.40 25.86 7.77
N ALA A 9 -0.29 24.74 7.89
CA ALA A 9 -0.84 24.30 9.17
C ALA A 9 0.28 23.58 9.93
N GLU A 10 0.66 24.11 11.09
CA GLU A 10 1.65 23.46 11.97
C GLU A 10 1.12 22.13 12.53
N ARG A 11 -0.21 22.00 12.68
CA ARG A 11 -0.90 20.77 13.07
C ARG A 11 -2.15 20.58 12.21
N CYS A 12 -2.14 19.57 11.35
CA CYS A 12 -3.24 19.29 10.43
C CYS A 12 -4.26 18.35 11.09
N ARG A 13 -5.46 18.88 11.38
CA ARG A 13 -6.54 18.12 12.03
C ARG A 13 -6.89 16.83 11.30
N PHE A 14 -7.00 16.86 9.96
CA PHE A 14 -7.28 15.66 9.17
C PHE A 14 -6.21 14.58 9.35
N LEU A 15 -4.95 14.99 9.40
CA LEU A 15 -3.83 14.06 9.47
C LEU A 15 -3.71 13.45 10.87
N GLU A 16 -3.89 14.28 11.90
CA GLU A 16 -3.84 13.86 13.31
C GLU A 16 -5.01 12.96 13.71
N GLU A 17 -6.24 13.31 13.30
CA GLU A 17 -7.43 12.53 13.65
C GLU A 17 -7.49 11.23 12.86
N ALA A 18 -7.13 11.24 11.57
CA ALA A 18 -7.20 10.04 10.75
C ALA A 18 -6.05 9.06 11.01
N ASN A 19 -4.86 9.58 11.39
CA ASN A 19 -3.62 8.83 11.57
C ASN A 19 -3.34 7.83 10.44
N CYS A 20 -3.74 8.20 9.21
CA CYS A 20 -3.74 7.33 8.04
C CYS A 20 -3.54 8.15 6.76
N ALA A 21 -2.48 7.84 6.01
CA ALA A 21 -2.07 8.62 4.85
C ALA A 21 -3.12 8.53 3.74
N SER A 22 -3.71 7.35 3.53
CA SER A 22 -4.74 7.14 2.52
C SER A 22 -6.02 7.94 2.81
N VAL A 23 -6.41 8.06 4.08
CA VAL A 23 -7.57 8.87 4.49
C VAL A 23 -7.27 10.35 4.26
N CYS A 24 -6.09 10.84 4.65
CA CYS A 24 -5.68 12.22 4.37
C CYS A 24 -5.74 12.53 2.86
N VAL A 25 -5.18 11.65 2.03
CA VAL A 25 -5.12 11.81 0.57
C VAL A 25 -6.52 11.83 -0.05
N ASN A 26 -7.35 10.85 0.29
CA ASN A 26 -8.65 10.65 -0.36
C ASN A 26 -9.78 11.53 0.19
N THR A 27 -9.64 12.07 1.41
CA THR A 27 -10.68 12.92 2.03
C THR A 27 -10.35 14.40 1.94
N CYS A 28 -9.10 14.79 2.17
CA CYS A 28 -8.71 16.20 2.19
C CYS A 28 -7.95 16.58 0.91
N LYS A 29 -6.83 15.93 0.61
CA LYS A 29 -5.92 16.40 -0.44
C LYS A 29 -6.53 16.37 -1.84
N VAL A 30 -6.90 15.19 -2.34
CA VAL A 30 -7.39 15.03 -3.72
C VAL A 30 -8.71 15.80 -3.92
N PRO A 31 -9.71 15.70 -3.01
CA PRO A 31 -10.96 16.45 -3.17
C PRO A 31 -10.75 17.96 -3.15
N SER A 32 -9.95 18.52 -2.23
CA SER A 32 -9.74 19.97 -2.17
C SER A 32 -9.01 20.51 -3.39
N GLN A 33 -8.01 19.79 -3.92
CA GLN A 33 -7.30 20.19 -5.14
C GLN A 33 -8.22 20.13 -6.36
N SER A 34 -9.00 19.05 -6.50
CA SER A 34 -9.94 18.87 -7.60
C SER A 34 -11.04 19.94 -7.58
N TRP A 35 -11.66 20.15 -6.42
CA TRP A 35 -12.73 21.12 -6.23
C TRP A 35 -12.27 22.55 -6.51
N LEU A 36 -11.12 22.97 -5.99
CA LEU A 36 -10.63 24.34 -6.21
C LEU A 36 -10.29 24.58 -7.69
N THR A 37 -9.74 23.57 -8.37
CA THR A 37 -9.43 23.67 -9.80
C THR A 37 -10.72 23.70 -10.63
N ALA A 38 -11.69 22.85 -10.33
CA ALA A 38 -12.92 22.71 -11.10
C ALA A 38 -13.89 23.90 -10.91
N ASP A 39 -14.12 24.32 -9.66
CA ASP A 39 -15.14 25.33 -9.35
C ASP A 39 -14.58 26.76 -9.36
N PHE A 40 -13.31 26.94 -8.98
CA PHE A 40 -12.67 28.27 -8.88
C PHE A 40 -11.62 28.54 -9.96
N GLY A 41 -11.24 27.54 -10.76
CA GLY A 41 -10.20 27.70 -11.78
C GLY A 41 -8.82 28.01 -11.19
N MET A 42 -8.59 27.64 -9.92
CA MET A 42 -7.34 27.92 -9.22
C MET A 42 -6.64 26.63 -8.83
N ASP A 43 -5.41 26.50 -9.30
CA ASP A 43 -4.57 25.37 -8.92
C ASP A 43 -4.20 25.42 -7.44
N LEU A 44 -4.22 24.24 -6.81
CA LEU A 44 -3.78 24.04 -5.44
C LEU A 44 -2.87 22.82 -5.38
N HIS A 45 -1.73 22.98 -4.73
CA HIS A 45 -0.87 21.86 -4.37
C HIS A 45 -0.83 21.73 -2.84
N ILE A 46 -1.29 20.58 -2.35
CA ILE A 46 -1.30 20.23 -0.93
C ILE A 46 -0.19 19.21 -0.65
N GLN A 47 0.69 19.51 0.29
CA GLN A 47 1.80 18.64 0.69
C GLN A 47 1.74 18.39 2.21
N PRO A 48 1.21 17.24 2.64
CA PRO A 48 1.26 16.81 4.04
C PRO A 48 2.67 16.36 4.44
N ASN A 49 3.01 16.55 5.70
CA ASN A 49 4.17 15.94 6.33
C ASN A 49 3.68 14.92 7.36
N TYR A 50 3.97 13.65 7.09
CA TYR A 50 3.50 12.52 7.89
C TYR A 50 4.31 12.32 9.18
N ASP A 51 5.47 12.97 9.33
CA ASP A 51 6.32 12.83 10.52
C ASP A 51 5.93 13.82 11.62
N ASP A 52 5.63 15.08 11.26
CA ASP A 52 5.30 16.16 12.21
C ASP A 52 3.81 16.53 12.22
N PHE A 53 2.99 15.86 11.41
CA PHE A 53 1.57 16.15 11.19
C PHE A 53 1.25 17.54 10.64
N SER A 54 2.24 18.27 10.13
CA SER A 54 2.03 19.56 9.46
C SER A 54 1.52 19.36 8.03
N CYS A 55 0.88 20.38 7.46
CA CYS A 55 0.40 20.34 6.09
C CYS A 55 0.57 21.70 5.41
N ARG A 56 1.12 21.70 4.19
CA ARG A 56 1.38 22.92 3.42
C ARG A 56 0.48 22.99 2.19
N TRP A 57 -0.18 24.12 2.04
CA TRP A 57 -0.99 24.49 0.87
C TRP A 57 -0.25 25.54 0.05
N ARG A 58 -0.08 25.29 -1.25
CA ARG A 58 0.52 26.24 -2.20
C ARG A 58 -0.52 26.57 -3.27
N PHE A 59 -0.97 27.81 -3.29
CA PHE A 59 -1.98 28.29 -4.23
C PHE A 59 -1.33 28.71 -5.56
N GLY A 60 -2.03 28.52 -6.67
CA GLY A 60 -1.52 28.78 -8.02
C GLY A 60 -0.43 27.81 -8.48
N LYS A 61 -0.32 26.64 -7.83
CA LYS A 61 0.62 25.58 -8.21
C LYS A 61 -0.16 24.32 -8.57
N PRO A 62 0.03 23.78 -9.79
CA PRO A 62 -0.68 22.58 -10.20
C PRO A 62 -0.28 21.40 -9.31
N ALA A 63 -1.26 20.54 -9.03
CA ALA A 63 -0.98 19.29 -8.33
C ALA A 63 -0.09 18.39 -9.21
N PRO A 64 0.92 17.71 -8.65
CA PRO A 64 1.71 16.74 -9.39
C PRO A 64 0.84 15.55 -9.82
N PRO A 65 1.22 14.83 -10.88
CA PRO A 65 0.53 13.61 -11.27
C PRO A 65 0.63 12.56 -10.14
N LEU A 66 -0.39 11.72 -10.00
CA LEU A 66 -0.53 10.78 -8.87
C LEU A 66 0.68 9.85 -8.67
N MET A 67 1.38 9.49 -9.75
CA MET A 67 2.54 8.61 -9.71
C MET A 67 3.81 9.30 -9.19
N GLU A 68 3.88 10.63 -9.24
CA GLU A 68 5.00 11.44 -8.78
C GLU A 68 4.70 12.16 -7.45
N ASP A 69 3.46 12.02 -6.96
CA ASP A 69 3.03 12.69 -5.75
C ASP A 69 3.62 12.00 -4.51
N GLU A 70 4.57 12.68 -3.88
CA GLU A 70 5.19 12.25 -2.62
C GLU A 70 4.16 11.93 -1.53
N ALA A 71 3.02 12.63 -1.50
CA ALA A 71 1.98 12.34 -0.51
C ALA A 71 1.34 10.95 -0.70
N ILE A 72 1.41 10.40 -1.91
CA ILE A 72 0.85 9.09 -2.26
C ILE A 72 1.93 8.01 -2.13
N MET A 73 3.18 8.37 -2.44
CA MET A 73 4.30 7.44 -2.48
C MET A 73 4.91 7.12 -1.11
N VAL A 74 4.43 7.71 -0.01
CA VAL A 74 4.93 7.45 1.34
C VAL A 74 4.31 6.17 1.95
N PRO A 75 5.05 5.39 2.76
CA PRO A 75 4.51 4.26 3.51
C PRO A 75 3.31 4.62 4.39
N CYS A 76 2.48 3.63 4.74
CA CYS A 76 1.51 3.83 5.82
C CYS A 76 2.25 4.18 7.13
N PHE A 77 1.60 5.01 7.95
CA PHE A 77 2.06 5.34 9.31
C PHE A 77 2.46 4.09 10.10
N SER A 78 3.45 4.23 10.98
CA SER A 78 3.93 3.16 11.87
C SER A 78 2.84 2.62 12.80
N SER A 79 1.86 3.47 13.15
CA SER A 79 0.67 3.16 13.94
C SER A 79 -0.43 2.43 13.16
N CYS A 80 -0.30 2.27 11.84
CA CYS A 80 -1.33 1.67 11.02
C CYS A 80 -1.58 0.20 11.41
N PRO A 81 -2.85 -0.24 11.61
CA PRO A 81 -3.18 -1.62 11.97
C PRO A 81 -3.03 -2.61 10.81
N SER A 82 -2.72 -2.15 9.60
CA SER A 82 -2.59 -3.02 8.43
C SER A 82 -1.37 -3.94 8.52
N LYS A 83 -1.48 -5.13 7.93
CA LYS A 83 -0.35 -6.07 7.78
C LYS A 83 0.80 -5.48 6.95
N PHE A 84 0.53 -4.43 6.17
CA PHE A 84 1.47 -3.80 5.24
C PHE A 84 2.07 -2.48 5.76
N LYS A 85 1.86 -2.15 7.05
CA LYS A 85 2.40 -0.95 7.69
C LYS A 85 3.90 -0.75 7.41
N GLY A 86 4.33 0.49 7.17
CA GLY A 86 5.74 0.81 6.93
C GLY A 86 6.34 0.35 5.59
N THR A 87 5.55 -0.19 4.65
CA THR A 87 6.07 -0.53 3.31
C THR A 87 6.34 0.74 2.50
N LYS A 88 7.60 0.93 2.10
CA LYS A 88 8.24 2.18 1.62
C LYS A 88 7.52 2.99 0.53
N ASP A 89 6.62 2.39 -0.24
CA ASP A 89 5.85 3.10 -1.25
C ASP A 89 4.54 2.38 -1.61
N ALA A 90 3.59 3.14 -2.16
CA ALA A 90 2.27 2.63 -2.52
C ALA A 90 2.30 1.57 -3.63
N LEU A 91 3.27 1.60 -4.55
CA LEU A 91 3.40 0.59 -5.61
C LEU A 91 3.87 -0.74 -5.03
N SER A 92 4.90 -0.72 -4.20
CA SER A 92 5.37 -1.87 -3.42
C SER A 92 4.27 -2.43 -2.52
N GLN A 93 3.43 -1.58 -1.92
CA GLN A 93 2.26 -2.03 -1.17
C GLN A 93 1.25 -2.75 -2.07
N ARG A 94 0.92 -2.17 -3.23
CA ARG A 94 -0.02 -2.78 -4.19
C ARG A 94 0.50 -4.13 -4.67
N GLU A 95 1.77 -4.24 -5.02
CA GLU A 95 2.38 -5.51 -5.42
C GLU A 95 2.32 -6.56 -4.31
N LYS A 96 2.65 -6.19 -3.06
CA LYS A 96 2.52 -7.10 -1.92
C LYS A 96 1.09 -7.55 -1.68
N MET A 97 0.11 -6.65 -1.83
CA MET A 97 -1.31 -6.99 -1.72
C MET A 97 -1.74 -7.97 -2.82
N LEU A 98 -1.32 -7.73 -4.06
CA LEU A 98 -1.61 -8.63 -5.19
C LEU A 98 -0.99 -10.02 -4.99
N ARG A 99 0.27 -10.09 -4.58
CA ARG A 99 0.95 -11.36 -4.26
C ARG A 99 0.28 -12.08 -3.11
N ALA A 100 -0.07 -11.37 -2.03
CA ALA A 100 -0.77 -11.98 -0.90
C ALA A 100 -2.16 -12.52 -1.29
N ALA A 101 -2.89 -11.81 -2.16
CA ALA A 101 -4.17 -12.27 -2.69
C ALA A 101 -4.01 -13.51 -3.60
N GLU A 102 -2.95 -13.55 -4.40
CA GLU A 102 -2.60 -14.71 -5.21
C GLU A 102 -2.19 -15.91 -4.35
N ASP A 103 -1.36 -15.70 -3.33
CA ASP A 103 -0.95 -16.71 -2.36
C ASP A 103 -2.16 -17.27 -1.60
N GLU A 104 -3.09 -16.42 -1.17
CA GLU A 104 -4.34 -16.84 -0.51
C GLU A 104 -5.23 -17.66 -1.46
N ARG A 105 -5.35 -17.23 -2.72
CA ARG A 105 -6.08 -17.97 -3.75
C ARG A 105 -5.43 -19.32 -4.04
N LEU A 106 -4.11 -19.37 -4.15
CA LEU A 106 -3.35 -20.60 -4.38
C LEU A 106 -3.48 -21.54 -3.18
N ALA A 107 -3.33 -21.02 -1.96
CA ALA A 107 -3.47 -21.78 -0.72
C ALA A 107 -4.87 -22.39 -0.60
N ARG A 108 -5.92 -21.64 -0.96
CA ARG A 108 -7.29 -22.17 -1.00
C ARG A 108 -7.44 -23.28 -2.05
N ALA A 109 -6.92 -23.07 -3.25
CA ALA A 109 -6.97 -24.09 -4.31
C ALA A 109 -6.21 -25.36 -3.89
N VAL A 110 -5.05 -25.21 -3.23
CA VAL A 110 -4.30 -26.34 -2.67
C VAL A 110 -5.11 -27.05 -1.59
N ALA A 111 -5.72 -26.32 -0.64
CA ALA A 111 -6.56 -26.91 0.39
C ALA A 111 -7.77 -27.67 -0.18
N GLU A 112 -8.40 -27.19 -1.26
CA GLU A 112 -9.48 -27.90 -1.95
C GLU A 112 -8.98 -29.18 -2.65
N LEU A 113 -7.77 -29.16 -3.21
CA LEU A 113 -7.17 -30.31 -3.89
C LEU A 113 -6.53 -31.32 -2.92
N THR A 114 -6.15 -30.88 -1.71
CA THR A 114 -5.53 -31.72 -0.66
C THR A 114 -6.27 -31.59 0.67
N PRO A 115 -7.48 -32.17 0.81
CA PRO A 115 -8.27 -32.05 2.04
C PRO A 115 -7.56 -32.65 3.27
N ASP A 116 -6.78 -33.72 3.06
CA ASP A 116 -6.08 -34.46 4.11
C ASP A 116 -4.67 -33.89 4.41
N GLY A 117 -4.28 -32.77 3.79
CA GLY A 117 -2.96 -32.15 3.96
C GLY A 117 -1.78 -32.96 3.38
N THR A 118 -2.07 -34.00 2.59
CA THR A 118 -1.11 -34.87 1.91
C THR A 118 -1.03 -34.54 0.41
N ALA A 119 -0.05 -35.09 -0.32
CA ALA A 119 0.12 -34.80 -1.74
C ALA A 119 -1.17 -35.09 -2.55
N LEU A 120 -1.37 -34.32 -3.63
CA LEU A 120 -2.55 -34.23 -4.52
C LEU A 120 -3.29 -35.55 -4.85
N SER A 121 -2.62 -36.70 -4.77
CA SER A 121 -3.20 -38.04 -4.87
C SER A 121 -2.19 -39.11 -4.40
N THR A 122 -2.64 -40.34 -4.14
CA THR A 122 -1.76 -41.51 -3.91
C THR A 122 -0.82 -41.74 -5.08
N ALA A 123 -1.29 -41.56 -6.31
CA ALA A 123 -0.46 -41.63 -7.53
C ALA A 123 0.64 -40.56 -7.54
N SER A 124 0.35 -39.33 -7.10
CA SER A 124 1.36 -38.28 -6.98
C SER A 124 2.37 -38.54 -5.84
N LEU A 125 1.94 -39.26 -4.80
CA LEU A 125 2.79 -39.73 -3.70
C LEU A 125 3.72 -40.86 -4.16
N GLU A 126 3.22 -41.82 -4.95
CA GLU A 126 4.00 -42.91 -5.55
C GLU A 126 5.08 -42.36 -6.49
N VAL A 127 4.74 -41.42 -7.39
CA VAL A 127 5.72 -40.78 -8.27
C VAL A 127 6.80 -40.03 -7.49
N ARG A 128 6.44 -39.35 -6.39
CA ARG A 128 7.44 -38.71 -5.50
C ARG A 128 8.28 -39.75 -4.75
N GLY A 129 7.69 -40.87 -4.36
CA GLY A 129 8.38 -42.02 -3.75
C GLY A 129 9.38 -42.66 -4.70
N ASP A 130 9.04 -42.76 -5.98
CA ASP A 130 9.93 -43.27 -7.02
C ASP A 130 11.11 -42.32 -7.27
N VAL A 131 10.87 -41.01 -7.28
CA VAL A 131 11.94 -40.00 -7.39
C VAL A 131 12.84 -39.99 -6.15
N VAL A 132 12.27 -40.08 -4.93
CA VAL A 132 13.05 -40.16 -3.67
C VAL A 132 13.85 -41.46 -3.59
N SER A 133 13.31 -42.58 -4.05
CA SER A 133 14.03 -43.86 -4.07
C SER A 133 15.15 -43.88 -5.12
N GLN A 134 15.01 -43.15 -6.22
CA GLN A 134 16.06 -42.93 -7.23
C GLN A 134 17.12 -41.91 -6.79
N ALA A 135 16.76 -40.90 -5.99
CA ALA A 135 17.67 -39.82 -5.58
C ALA A 135 18.69 -40.22 -4.50
N GLY A 136 18.74 -41.49 -4.10
CA GLY A 136 19.65 -41.99 -3.08
C GLY A 136 19.10 -41.77 -1.66
N LYS A 137 19.41 -42.72 -0.78
CA LYS A 137 18.90 -42.76 0.59
C LYS A 137 19.37 -41.51 1.36
N CYS A 138 18.49 -40.54 1.57
CA CYS A 138 18.62 -39.54 2.63
C CYS A 138 18.43 -40.24 3.98
N TRP A 139 19.41 -41.05 4.39
CA TRP A 139 19.75 -41.35 5.78
C TRP A 139 20.90 -42.36 5.78
N SER A 140 22.10 -41.85 6.02
CA SER A 140 23.05 -42.50 6.91
C SER A 140 23.32 -41.52 8.05
N VAL A 141 23.13 -42.04 9.26
CA VAL A 141 23.29 -41.42 10.58
C VAL A 141 24.54 -40.56 10.69
#